data_AF-A0A8S1U8W8-F1
#
_entry.id   AF-A0A8S1U8W8-F1
#
_cell.length_a   1.000
_cell.length_b   1.000
_cell.length_c   1.000
_cell.angle_alpha   90.00
_cell.angle_beta   90.00
_cell.angle_gamma   90.00
#
_symmetry.space_group_name_H-M   'P 1'
#
loop_
_entity.id
_entity.type
_entity.pdbx_description
1 polymer ?
#
loop_
_entity_poly.entity_id
_entity_poly.type
_entity_poly.pdbx_seq_one_letter_code
_entity_poly.pdbx_strand_id
1 'polypeptide(L)'
;MEFEKQLYRIHKRILFGSMIRKIFTAGAYLFSTLTFLGLIFLFLLQFREQYKDFLNQEYINNFNNETIYIFNVTDSQLVEKNESYLSMKFTFNKTFLYMSNEFQQKYNFTVETHMVDIDSYTKGFNTFLCMASDLETMFIIDFLDFLDANQDGDIQLMNQNTNETWSWNKQQLQRKKVVAYDERIYTTVTEFIKCVLGIFLQSIVASIYMKMSIICAPILIIYMMSCMQICQNQDIQAQALIDAFPWVGQYLTILNRNQKLKKELLNAFIYMLILFYLVYFLQFSGYNSSIQLFAKSYPRGLSENFFSSFLLNEFVSIIFLRTRASLYFVPKYIVLTYLLFIYYFESTLYGYYNLAFQICIFSQFAIISFFVLNFEIAALDWPTESPYTPTLDRPRVYYCPLFNMNWVNDIPTLWTMFFPLCGRRFFQIQNLALVDKNYILLNNLLNQEELLAVEGNAPAQVPNLLVHAEQPQQEQANNQPQAQDGQNNQQFVINVDNILGNDQPQQQNQLL
;
A
#
# COMPACT_ATOMS: atom_id res chain seq x y z
N MET A 1 18.98 12.11 1.96
CA MET A 1 17.98 13.19 2.26
C MET A 1 17.42 13.83 0.98
N GLU A 2 18.24 14.09 -0.05
CA GLU A 2 17.80 14.77 -1.29
C GLU A 2 16.64 14.08 -2.03
N PHE A 3 16.57 12.75 -2.02
CA PHE A 3 15.44 12.01 -2.58
C PHE A 3 14.07 12.46 -2.02
N GLU A 4 13.96 12.57 -0.69
CA GLU A 4 12.74 13.01 -0.02
C GLU A 4 12.42 14.49 -0.32
N LYS A 5 13.44 15.34 -0.49
CA LYS A 5 13.25 16.73 -0.93
C LYS A 5 12.67 16.82 -2.33
N GLN A 6 13.15 15.98 -3.26
CA GLN A 6 12.59 15.91 -4.61
C GLN A 6 11.14 15.44 -4.61
N LEU A 7 10.83 14.39 -3.84
CA LEU A 7 9.45 13.96 -3.63
C LEU A 7 8.58 15.09 -3.06
N TYR A 8 9.08 15.84 -2.08
CA TYR A 8 8.37 16.99 -1.53
C TYR A 8 8.12 18.10 -2.55
N ARG A 9 9.10 18.40 -3.43
CA ARG A 9 8.90 19.35 -4.53
C ARG A 9 7.80 18.88 -5.48
N ILE A 10 7.79 17.60 -5.84
CA ILE A 10 6.75 17.00 -6.70
C ILE A 10 5.39 17.12 -6.01
N HIS A 11 5.30 16.71 -4.75
CA HIS A 11 4.07 16.82 -3.96
C HIS A 11 3.56 18.24 -3.85
N LYS A 12 4.42 19.21 -3.52
CA LYS A 12 4.03 20.61 -3.43
C LYS A 12 3.51 21.11 -4.78
N ARG A 13 4.17 20.77 -5.89
CA ARG A 13 3.71 21.12 -7.24
C ARG A 13 2.35 20.50 -7.57
N ILE A 14 2.15 19.23 -7.21
CA ILE A 14 0.87 18.55 -7.38
C ILE A 14 -0.18 19.30 -6.54
N LEU A 15 0.00 19.43 -5.22
CA LEU A 15 -1.03 19.97 -4.35
C LEU A 15 -1.33 21.47 -4.53
N PHE A 16 -0.41 22.27 -5.08
CA PHE A 16 -0.62 23.70 -5.33
C PHE A 16 -1.57 23.99 -6.51
N GLY A 17 -1.90 22.99 -7.34
CA GLY A 17 -2.81 23.18 -8.46
C GLY A 17 -4.22 23.60 -8.01
N SER A 18 -4.77 24.68 -8.58
CA SER A 18 -6.09 25.20 -8.21
C SER A 18 -7.24 24.19 -8.38
N MET A 19 -7.08 23.22 -9.29
CA MET A 19 -8.05 22.15 -9.53
C MET A 19 -7.90 20.97 -8.56
N ILE A 20 -6.76 20.82 -7.89
CA ILE A 20 -6.43 19.64 -7.09
C ILE A 20 -7.38 19.51 -5.90
N ARG A 21 -7.67 20.61 -5.23
CA ARG A 21 -8.64 20.62 -4.13
C ARG A 21 -10.02 20.14 -4.59
N LYS A 22 -10.46 20.56 -5.78
CA LYS A 22 -11.74 20.11 -6.36
C LYS A 22 -11.69 18.62 -6.72
N ILE A 23 -10.58 18.15 -7.29
CA ILE A 23 -10.38 16.73 -7.65
C ILE A 23 -10.43 15.85 -6.40
N PHE A 24 -9.67 16.17 -5.33
CA PHE A 24 -9.69 15.38 -4.10
C PHE A 24 -11.01 15.48 -3.34
N THR A 25 -11.70 16.63 -3.40
CA THR A 25 -13.04 16.77 -2.82
C THR A 25 -14.04 15.88 -3.55
N ALA A 26 -14.07 15.96 -4.89
CA ALA A 26 -14.93 15.12 -5.72
C ALA A 26 -14.60 13.64 -5.56
N GLY A 27 -13.30 13.28 -5.51
CA GLY A 27 -12.81 11.93 -5.27
C GLY A 27 -13.26 11.39 -3.91
N ALA A 28 -13.10 12.17 -2.83
CA ALA A 28 -13.54 11.77 -1.49
C ALA A 28 -15.04 11.46 -1.45
N TYR A 29 -15.88 12.33 -2.03
CA TYR A 29 -17.33 12.10 -2.11
C TYR A 29 -17.68 10.90 -2.99
N LEU A 30 -17.07 10.81 -4.19
CA LEU A 30 -17.32 9.72 -5.13
C LEU A 30 -16.97 8.37 -4.50
N PHE A 31 -15.76 8.21 -3.98
CA PHE A 31 -15.30 6.95 -3.40
C PHE A 31 -16.03 6.60 -2.11
N SER A 32 -16.40 7.57 -1.27
CA SER A 32 -17.25 7.31 -0.09
C SER A 32 -18.64 6.83 -0.50
N THR A 33 -19.23 7.44 -1.54
CA THR A 33 -20.54 7.04 -2.06
C THR A 33 -20.48 5.64 -2.67
N LEU A 34 -19.45 5.34 -3.46
CA LEU A 34 -19.24 4.00 -4.03
C LEU A 34 -19.01 2.94 -2.94
N THR A 35 -18.26 3.27 -1.89
CA THR A 35 -18.09 2.38 -0.73
C THR A 35 -19.43 2.09 -0.06
N PHE A 36 -20.23 3.13 0.20
CA PHE A 36 -21.54 3.00 0.83
C PHE A 36 -22.54 2.22 -0.03
N LEU A 37 -22.63 2.53 -1.33
CA LEU A 37 -23.45 1.77 -2.27
C LEU A 37 -23.01 0.32 -2.35
N GLY A 38 -21.71 0.06 -2.44
CA GLY A 38 -21.18 -1.30 -2.44
C GLY A 38 -21.53 -2.07 -1.16
N LEU A 39 -21.44 -1.44 0.01
CA LEU A 39 -21.89 -2.05 1.27
C LEU A 39 -23.40 -2.35 1.27
N ILE A 40 -24.22 -1.45 0.72
CA ILE A 40 -25.66 -1.69 0.53
C ILE A 40 -25.87 -2.88 -0.40
N PHE A 41 -25.19 -2.94 -1.54
CA PHE A 41 -25.30 -4.08 -2.46
C PHE A 41 -24.89 -5.39 -1.79
N LEU A 42 -23.76 -5.41 -1.08
CA LEU A 42 -23.29 -6.58 -0.36
C LEU A 42 -24.31 -7.05 0.70
N PHE A 43 -24.92 -6.09 1.41
CA PHE A 43 -25.99 -6.36 2.36
C PHE A 43 -27.26 -6.91 1.67
N LEU A 44 -27.72 -6.28 0.60
CA LEU A 44 -28.90 -6.72 -0.15
C LEU A 44 -28.71 -8.11 -0.78
N LEU A 45 -27.50 -8.42 -1.25
CA LEU A 45 -27.12 -9.73 -1.76
C LEU A 45 -27.23 -10.83 -0.69
N GLN A 46 -27.08 -10.50 0.60
CA GLN A 46 -27.29 -11.44 1.70
C GLN A 46 -28.77 -11.80 1.90
N PHE A 47 -29.70 -10.90 1.56
CA PHE A 47 -31.14 -11.13 1.62
C PHE A 47 -31.74 -11.62 0.32
N ARG A 48 -30.91 -11.87 -0.71
CA ARG A 48 -31.37 -12.43 -1.97
C ARG A 48 -32.14 -13.71 -1.65
N GLU A 49 -33.36 -13.82 -2.18
CA GLU A 49 -34.09 -15.08 -2.14
C GLU A 49 -33.23 -16.12 -2.86
N GLN A 50 -32.66 -17.04 -2.08
CA GLN A 50 -31.90 -18.16 -2.63
C GLN A 50 -32.80 -18.91 -3.60
N TYR A 51 -32.24 -19.24 -4.76
CA TYR A 51 -32.99 -19.89 -5.81
C TYR A 51 -33.38 -21.31 -5.38
N LYS A 52 -34.62 -21.44 -4.86
CA LYS A 52 -35.16 -22.71 -4.37
C LYS A 52 -35.59 -23.65 -5.49
N ASP A 53 -35.77 -23.18 -6.72
CA ASP A 53 -36.18 -24.08 -7.82
C ASP A 53 -35.04 -24.97 -8.33
N PHE A 54 -33.77 -24.67 -7.98
CA PHE A 54 -32.70 -25.67 -8.09
C PHE A 54 -32.99 -26.90 -7.21
N LEU A 55 -33.69 -26.72 -6.08
CA LEU A 55 -34.10 -27.79 -5.14
C LEU A 55 -35.36 -28.55 -5.58
N ASN A 56 -36.19 -27.97 -6.47
CA ASN A 56 -37.48 -28.57 -6.85
C ASN A 56 -37.36 -29.66 -7.93
N GLN A 57 -36.17 -29.89 -8.49
CA GLN A 57 -35.92 -31.08 -9.31
C GLN A 57 -35.62 -32.27 -8.38
N GLU A 58 -36.64 -33.10 -8.10
CA GLU A 58 -36.55 -34.34 -7.29
C GLU A 58 -35.37 -35.28 -7.70
N TYR A 59 -34.81 -35.09 -8.90
CA TYR A 59 -33.71 -35.86 -9.47
C TYR A 59 -32.31 -35.54 -8.92
N ILE A 60 -32.09 -34.37 -8.29
CA ILE A 60 -30.74 -33.93 -7.88
C ILE A 60 -30.35 -34.46 -6.48
N ASN A 61 -31.22 -35.22 -5.82
CA ASN A 61 -30.99 -35.66 -4.44
C ASN A 61 -29.89 -36.73 -4.29
N ASN A 62 -29.45 -37.39 -5.37
CA ASN A 62 -28.43 -38.43 -5.34
C ASN A 62 -27.36 -38.20 -6.42
N PHE A 63 -26.46 -37.22 -6.23
CA PHE A 63 -25.30 -37.13 -7.10
C PHE A 63 -24.41 -38.38 -6.96
N ASN A 64 -23.99 -38.93 -8.10
CA ASN A 64 -23.09 -40.07 -8.17
C ASN A 64 -21.65 -39.59 -8.35
N ASN A 65 -20.71 -40.18 -7.60
CA ASN A 65 -19.28 -39.89 -7.68
C ASN A 65 -18.65 -40.20 -9.05
N GLU A 66 -19.32 -41.03 -9.86
CA GLU A 66 -18.85 -41.45 -11.18
C GLU A 66 -19.41 -40.61 -12.35
N THR A 67 -20.36 -39.73 -12.09
CA THR A 67 -21.08 -38.97 -13.12
C THR A 67 -20.53 -37.55 -13.23
N ILE A 68 -20.42 -37.06 -14.46
CA ILE A 68 -20.06 -35.67 -14.77
C ILE A 68 -21.36 -34.90 -14.98
N TYR A 69 -21.54 -33.82 -14.22
CA TYR A 69 -22.72 -32.97 -14.34
C TYR A 69 -22.36 -31.69 -15.09
N ILE A 70 -23.18 -31.28 -16.05
CA ILE A 70 -23.03 -30.04 -16.80
C ILE A 70 -24.27 -29.19 -16.56
N PHE A 71 -24.10 -28.03 -15.94
CA PHE A 71 -25.15 -27.05 -15.71
C PHE A 71 -25.01 -25.92 -16.72
N ASN A 72 -25.99 -25.76 -17.60
CA ASN A 72 -26.03 -24.69 -18.58
C ASN A 72 -27.10 -23.67 -18.18
N VAL A 73 -26.69 -22.43 -17.95
CA VAL A 73 -27.62 -21.31 -17.75
C VAL A 73 -27.98 -20.73 -19.11
N THR A 74 -29.24 -20.85 -19.50
CA THR A 74 -29.73 -20.53 -20.85
C THR A 74 -31.09 -19.85 -20.82
N ASP A 75 -31.44 -19.14 -21.89
CA ASP A 75 -32.82 -18.76 -22.22
C ASP A 75 -33.32 -19.65 -23.38
N SER A 76 -34.63 -19.77 -23.52
CA SER A 76 -35.36 -20.35 -24.66
C SER A 76 -34.70 -20.09 -26.03
N GLN A 77 -34.27 -18.85 -26.29
CA GLN A 77 -33.64 -18.46 -27.56
C GLN A 77 -32.23 -19.06 -27.75
N LEU A 78 -31.46 -19.22 -26.68
CA LEU A 78 -30.10 -19.78 -26.74
C LEU A 78 -30.14 -21.31 -26.77
N VAL A 79 -31.15 -21.92 -26.15
CA VAL A 79 -31.38 -23.37 -26.22
C VAL A 79 -31.53 -23.80 -27.68
N GLU A 80 -32.28 -23.06 -28.50
CA GLU A 80 -32.42 -23.34 -29.94
C GLU A 80 -31.09 -23.27 -30.70
N LYS A 81 -30.12 -22.49 -30.21
CA LYS A 81 -28.79 -22.32 -30.80
C LYS A 81 -27.73 -23.24 -30.21
N ASN A 82 -28.07 -24.07 -29.22
CA ASN A 82 -27.10 -24.81 -28.40
C ASN A 82 -26.02 -23.92 -27.75
N GLU A 83 -26.39 -22.68 -27.38
CA GLU A 83 -25.52 -21.74 -26.70
C GLU A 83 -25.94 -21.57 -25.24
N SER A 84 -25.03 -21.11 -24.38
CA SER A 84 -25.34 -20.82 -22.98
C SER A 84 -24.62 -19.57 -22.49
N TYR A 85 -25.23 -18.85 -21.55
CA TYR A 85 -24.60 -17.71 -20.90
C TYR A 85 -23.48 -18.16 -19.96
N LEU A 86 -23.69 -19.30 -19.28
CA LEU A 86 -22.74 -19.92 -18.37
C LEU A 86 -22.87 -21.44 -18.48
N SER A 87 -21.74 -22.13 -18.59
CA SER A 87 -21.69 -23.59 -18.56
C SER A 87 -20.72 -24.06 -17.49
N MET A 88 -21.24 -24.76 -16.49
CA MET A 88 -20.48 -25.21 -15.32
C MET A 88 -20.43 -26.74 -15.29
N LYS A 89 -19.23 -27.30 -15.29
CA LYS A 89 -18.95 -28.73 -15.16
C LYS A 89 -18.67 -29.05 -13.69
N PHE A 90 -19.45 -29.96 -13.12
CA PHE A 90 -19.31 -30.42 -11.74
C PHE A 90 -18.95 -31.91 -11.69
N THR A 91 -18.09 -32.28 -10.73
CA THR A 91 -17.72 -33.65 -10.40
C THR A 91 -17.15 -33.73 -8.99
N PHE A 92 -17.20 -34.91 -8.37
CA PHE A 92 -16.46 -35.18 -7.13
C PHE A 92 -15.02 -35.62 -7.38
N ASN A 93 -14.71 -36.07 -8.60
CA ASN A 93 -13.38 -36.54 -8.96
C ASN A 93 -12.66 -35.52 -9.83
N LYS A 94 -11.59 -34.94 -9.27
CA LYS A 94 -10.74 -33.94 -9.95
C LYS A 94 -10.23 -34.41 -11.32
N THR A 95 -9.97 -35.71 -11.50
CA THR A 95 -9.47 -36.23 -12.78
C THR A 95 -10.51 -36.13 -13.91
N PHE A 96 -11.79 -36.24 -13.60
CA PHE A 96 -12.87 -36.16 -14.59
C PHE A 96 -13.10 -34.75 -15.10
N LEU A 97 -12.71 -33.74 -14.32
CA LEU A 97 -12.87 -32.34 -14.67
C LEU A 97 -12.05 -31.98 -15.92
N TYR A 98 -10.79 -32.39 -15.97
CA TYR A 98 -9.83 -32.06 -17.04
C TYR A 98 -9.82 -33.04 -18.21
N MET A 99 -10.67 -34.07 -18.17
CA MET A 99 -10.73 -35.09 -19.20
C MET A 99 -11.34 -34.52 -20.48
N SER A 100 -10.71 -34.78 -21.64
CA SER A 100 -11.23 -34.34 -22.94
C SER A 100 -12.54 -35.04 -23.30
N ASN A 101 -13.41 -34.37 -24.06
CA ASN A 101 -14.70 -34.94 -24.49
C ASN A 101 -14.53 -36.22 -25.33
N GLU A 102 -13.47 -36.29 -26.15
CA GLU A 102 -13.13 -37.49 -26.93
C GLU A 102 -12.84 -38.70 -26.03
N PHE A 103 -12.10 -38.48 -24.93
CA PHE A 103 -11.81 -39.54 -23.98
C PHE A 103 -13.08 -39.95 -23.21
N GLN A 104 -13.91 -38.98 -22.82
CA GLN A 104 -15.18 -39.26 -22.15
C GLN A 104 -16.10 -40.14 -23.04
N GLN A 105 -16.19 -39.83 -24.33
CA GLN A 105 -16.95 -40.61 -25.30
C GLN A 105 -16.36 -42.00 -25.53
N LYS A 106 -15.03 -42.13 -25.61
CA LYS A 106 -14.34 -43.41 -25.84
C LYS A 106 -14.58 -44.43 -24.71
N TYR A 107 -14.71 -43.98 -23.48
CA TYR A 107 -14.84 -44.83 -22.29
C TYR A 107 -16.25 -44.81 -21.68
N ASN A 108 -17.25 -44.27 -22.38
CA ASN A 108 -18.65 -44.23 -21.99
C ASN A 108 -18.89 -43.64 -20.58
N PHE A 109 -18.28 -42.49 -20.29
CA PHE A 109 -18.58 -41.76 -19.06
C PHE A 109 -20.03 -41.27 -19.05
N THR A 110 -20.70 -41.35 -17.90
CA THR A 110 -22.04 -40.80 -17.73
C THR A 110 -21.95 -39.28 -17.59
N VAL A 111 -22.63 -38.57 -18.48
CA VAL A 111 -22.70 -37.10 -18.49
C VAL A 111 -24.17 -36.70 -18.39
N GLU A 112 -24.53 -36.01 -17.31
CA GLU A 112 -25.87 -35.48 -17.10
C GLU A 112 -25.86 -33.96 -17.35
N THR A 113 -26.75 -33.49 -18.22
CA THR A 113 -26.85 -32.07 -18.56
C THR A 113 -28.14 -31.49 -17.99
N HIS A 114 -28.00 -30.45 -17.18
CA HIS A 114 -29.09 -29.72 -16.55
C HIS A 114 -29.16 -28.32 -17.15
N MET A 115 -30.36 -27.92 -17.56
CA MET A 115 -30.62 -26.59 -18.07
C MET A 115 -31.25 -25.75 -16.96
N VAL A 116 -30.66 -24.58 -16.69
CA VAL A 116 -31.14 -23.61 -15.71
C VAL A 116 -31.60 -22.38 -16.47
N ASP A 117 -32.81 -21.92 -16.21
CA ASP A 117 -33.35 -20.71 -16.82
C ASP A 117 -32.60 -19.47 -16.31
N ILE A 118 -32.14 -18.61 -17.22
CA ILE A 118 -31.46 -17.35 -16.87
C ILE A 118 -32.37 -16.40 -16.09
N ASP A 119 -33.68 -16.48 -16.35
CA ASP A 119 -34.68 -15.63 -15.74
C ASP A 119 -34.71 -15.76 -14.21
N SER A 120 -34.26 -16.91 -13.68
CA SER A 120 -34.07 -17.16 -12.26
C SER A 120 -33.07 -16.21 -11.60
N TYR A 121 -32.06 -15.79 -12.36
CA TYR A 121 -31.04 -14.84 -11.92
C TYR A 121 -31.38 -13.40 -12.33
N THR A 122 -32.12 -13.21 -13.42
CA THR A 122 -32.29 -11.88 -14.02
C THR A 122 -33.68 -11.28 -13.85
N LYS A 123 -34.64 -11.93 -13.17
CA LYS A 123 -35.97 -11.35 -12.90
C LYS A 123 -36.05 -10.59 -11.57
N GLY A 124 -36.94 -9.59 -11.55
CA GLY A 124 -37.36 -8.89 -10.34
C GLY A 124 -36.22 -8.13 -9.65
N PHE A 125 -36.04 -8.37 -8.35
CA PHE A 125 -34.97 -7.74 -7.58
C PHE A 125 -33.58 -8.25 -7.97
N ASN A 126 -33.48 -9.48 -8.49
CA ASN A 126 -32.20 -10.06 -8.87
C ASN A 126 -31.59 -9.37 -10.10
N THR A 127 -32.40 -8.78 -11.00
CA THR A 127 -31.89 -7.96 -12.12
C THR A 127 -30.99 -6.83 -11.64
N PHE A 128 -31.39 -6.17 -10.56
CA PHE A 128 -30.63 -5.09 -9.95
C PHE A 128 -29.35 -5.60 -9.29
N LEU A 129 -29.42 -6.77 -8.64
CA LEU A 129 -28.27 -7.42 -8.03
C LEU A 129 -27.24 -7.93 -9.07
N CYS A 130 -27.69 -8.38 -10.25
CA CYS A 130 -26.82 -8.77 -11.36
C CYS A 130 -25.99 -7.61 -11.92
N MET A 131 -26.37 -6.36 -11.65
CA MET A 131 -25.51 -5.21 -11.98
C MET A 131 -24.30 -5.10 -11.05
N ALA A 132 -24.39 -5.64 -9.84
CA ALA A 132 -23.35 -5.56 -8.81
C ALA A 132 -22.48 -6.82 -8.73
N SER A 133 -22.95 -7.96 -9.24
CA SER A 133 -22.22 -9.23 -9.24
C SER A 133 -22.41 -9.99 -10.55
N ASP A 134 -21.35 -10.66 -10.95
CA ASP A 134 -21.28 -11.61 -12.05
C ASP A 134 -22.14 -12.87 -11.79
N LEU A 135 -22.77 -13.36 -12.87
CA LEU A 135 -23.68 -14.52 -12.87
C LEU A 135 -22.99 -15.79 -12.33
N GLU A 136 -21.71 -15.94 -12.63
CA GLU A 136 -20.87 -17.04 -12.16
C GLU A 136 -20.78 -17.09 -10.63
N THR A 137 -20.47 -15.96 -9.99
CA THR A 137 -20.44 -15.86 -8.52
C THR A 137 -21.81 -16.19 -7.93
N MET A 138 -22.89 -15.70 -8.55
CA MET A 138 -24.25 -15.98 -8.11
C MET A 138 -24.59 -17.47 -8.18
N PHE A 139 -24.26 -18.12 -9.30
CA PHE A 139 -24.45 -19.55 -9.52
C PHE A 139 -23.67 -20.37 -8.50
N ILE A 140 -22.39 -20.06 -8.26
CA ILE A 140 -21.54 -20.80 -7.32
C ILE A 140 -22.11 -20.74 -5.90
N ILE A 141 -22.56 -19.56 -5.45
CA ILE A 141 -23.15 -19.41 -4.12
C ILE A 141 -24.41 -20.27 -4.00
N ASP A 142 -25.34 -20.17 -4.95
CA ASP A 142 -26.58 -20.98 -4.94
C ASP A 142 -26.27 -22.47 -5.03
N PHE A 143 -25.28 -22.87 -5.82
CA PHE A 143 -24.83 -24.25 -5.97
C PHE A 143 -24.24 -24.82 -4.67
N LEU A 144 -23.39 -24.05 -3.98
CA LEU A 144 -22.82 -24.46 -2.69
C LEU A 144 -23.85 -24.49 -1.56
N ASP A 145 -24.84 -23.60 -1.61
CA ASP A 145 -25.97 -23.61 -0.68
C ASP A 145 -26.91 -24.80 -0.96
N PHE A 146 -27.05 -25.22 -2.22
CA PHE A 146 -27.80 -26.42 -2.59
C PHE A 146 -27.14 -27.71 -2.07
N LEU A 147 -25.82 -27.83 -2.19
CA LEU A 147 -25.05 -29.02 -1.81
C LEU A 147 -25.04 -29.32 -0.30
N ASP A 148 -25.72 -28.50 0.50
CA ASP A 148 -25.55 -28.38 1.94
C ASP A 148 -26.16 -29.55 2.75
N ALA A 149 -25.53 -30.74 2.80
CA ALA A 149 -25.33 -31.53 4.04
C ALA A 149 -24.77 -32.94 3.88
N ASN A 150 -25.22 -33.64 2.85
CA ASN A 150 -25.25 -35.10 2.90
C ASN A 150 -24.26 -35.77 1.94
N GLN A 151 -23.38 -34.98 1.30
CA GLN A 151 -22.50 -35.50 0.28
C GLN A 151 -21.10 -35.73 0.82
N ASP A 152 -20.67 -36.99 0.71
CA ASP A 152 -19.36 -37.47 1.08
C ASP A 152 -18.40 -37.30 -0.09
N GLY A 153 -17.83 -36.11 -0.28
CA GLY A 153 -16.83 -35.89 -1.31
C GLY A 153 -16.22 -34.50 -1.34
N ASP A 154 -15.06 -34.40 -1.99
CA ASP A 154 -14.50 -33.11 -2.41
C ASP A 154 -15.25 -32.65 -3.66
N ILE A 155 -15.55 -31.36 -3.73
CA ILE A 155 -16.38 -30.77 -4.80
C ILE A 155 -15.45 -30.06 -5.76
N GLN A 156 -15.57 -30.37 -7.06
CA GLN A 156 -14.81 -29.74 -8.12
C GLN A 156 -15.79 -29.15 -9.15
N LEU A 157 -15.61 -27.87 -9.45
CA LEU A 157 -16.43 -27.13 -10.39
C LEU A 157 -15.53 -26.43 -11.40
N MET A 158 -15.89 -26.44 -12.68
CA MET A 158 -15.17 -25.74 -13.74
C MET A 158 -16.13 -24.98 -14.64
N ASN A 159 -15.83 -23.72 -14.91
CA ASN A 159 -16.52 -22.98 -15.95
C ASN A 159 -15.93 -23.37 -17.30
N GLN A 160 -16.75 -23.92 -18.20
CA GLN A 160 -16.31 -24.40 -19.51
C GLN A 160 -15.92 -23.23 -20.44
N ASN A 161 -16.45 -22.03 -20.21
CA ASN A 161 -16.18 -20.87 -21.05
C ASN A 161 -14.83 -20.21 -20.67
N THR A 162 -14.52 -20.12 -19.37
CA THR A 162 -13.30 -19.46 -18.87
C THR A 162 -12.17 -20.44 -18.51
N ASN A 163 -12.48 -21.74 -18.40
CA ASN A 163 -11.62 -22.78 -17.83
C ASN A 163 -11.17 -22.51 -16.38
N GLU A 164 -11.88 -21.64 -15.67
CA GLU A 164 -11.64 -21.44 -14.24
C GLU A 164 -12.18 -22.62 -13.44
N THR A 165 -11.43 -23.03 -12.42
CA THR A 165 -11.75 -24.18 -11.59
C THR A 165 -11.81 -23.80 -10.13
N TRP A 166 -12.84 -24.26 -9.43
CA TRP A 166 -13.00 -24.13 -8.00
C TRP A 166 -13.07 -25.51 -7.37
N SER A 167 -12.42 -25.63 -6.23
CA SER A 167 -12.37 -26.85 -5.45
C SER A 167 -12.68 -26.58 -3.99
N TRP A 168 -13.52 -27.40 -3.39
CA TRP A 168 -13.81 -27.34 -1.96
C TRP A 168 -13.66 -28.71 -1.36
N ASN A 169 -12.84 -28.79 -0.31
CA ASN A 169 -12.63 -30.03 0.40
C ASN A 169 -13.81 -30.32 1.32
N LYS A 170 -14.08 -31.60 1.58
CA LYS A 170 -15.12 -32.04 2.53
C LYS A 170 -15.04 -31.32 3.88
N GLN A 171 -13.84 -31.10 4.40
CA GLN A 171 -13.64 -30.37 5.67
C GLN A 171 -14.10 -28.90 5.60
N GLN A 172 -13.91 -28.22 4.47
CA GLN A 172 -14.33 -26.83 4.29
C GLN A 172 -15.86 -26.73 4.24
N LEU A 173 -16.51 -27.68 3.59
CA LEU A 173 -17.97 -27.79 3.52
C LEU A 173 -18.59 -28.10 4.89
N GLN A 174 -17.98 -29.02 5.65
CA GLN A 174 -18.47 -29.40 6.97
C GLN A 174 -18.35 -28.30 8.04
N ARG A 175 -17.33 -27.42 7.93
CA ARG A 175 -17.17 -26.26 8.84
C ARG A 175 -18.37 -25.33 8.86
N LYS A 176 -19.22 -25.33 7.82
CA LYS A 176 -20.45 -24.52 7.75
C LYS A 176 -21.49 -24.92 8.79
N LYS A 177 -21.55 -26.21 9.19
CA LYS A 177 -22.71 -26.74 9.92
C LYS A 177 -22.63 -26.65 11.43
N VAL A 178 -21.60 -27.20 12.07
CA VAL A 178 -21.51 -27.18 13.54
C VAL A 178 -20.04 -27.33 13.93
N VAL A 179 -19.43 -26.22 14.28
CA VAL A 179 -18.17 -26.21 15.02
C VAL A 179 -18.55 -25.83 16.46
N ALA A 180 -18.11 -26.62 17.44
CA ALA A 180 -18.28 -26.25 18.84
C ALA A 180 -17.77 -24.82 19.05
N TYR A 181 -18.44 -24.03 19.89
CA TYR A 181 -18.13 -22.60 20.06
C TYR A 181 -16.63 -22.33 20.28
N ASP A 182 -15.97 -23.19 21.06
CA ASP A 182 -14.53 -23.11 21.37
C ASP A 182 -13.64 -23.33 20.14
N GLU A 183 -13.98 -24.32 19.29
CA GLU A 183 -13.24 -24.59 18.06
C GLU A 183 -13.47 -23.46 17.03
N ARG A 184 -14.65 -22.81 17.03
CA ARG A 184 -14.93 -21.63 16.21
C ARG A 184 -14.08 -20.44 16.64
N ILE A 185 -13.92 -20.21 17.94
CA ILE A 185 -13.03 -19.15 18.44
C ILE A 185 -11.59 -19.45 18.04
N TYR A 186 -11.10 -20.66 18.30
CA TYR A 186 -9.71 -21.03 17.98
C TYR A 186 -9.41 -20.88 16.48
N THR A 187 -10.31 -21.38 15.61
CA THR A 187 -10.18 -21.21 14.16
C THR A 187 -10.19 -19.74 13.76
N THR A 188 -11.14 -18.95 14.25
CA THR A 188 -11.21 -17.49 13.97
C THR A 188 -9.93 -16.77 14.42
N VAL A 189 -9.39 -17.09 15.60
CA VAL A 189 -8.16 -16.48 16.12
C VAL A 189 -6.95 -16.88 15.30
N THR A 190 -6.81 -18.16 14.95
CA THR A 190 -5.69 -18.63 14.12
C THR A 190 -5.75 -18.07 12.70
N GLU A 191 -6.95 -17.96 12.12
CA GLU A 191 -7.17 -17.27 10.84
C GLU A 191 -6.80 -15.80 10.97
N PHE A 192 -7.28 -15.08 11.99
CA PHE A 192 -6.92 -13.69 12.23
C PHE A 192 -5.40 -13.47 12.34
N ILE A 193 -4.69 -14.31 13.11
CA ILE A 193 -3.23 -14.25 13.25
C ILE A 193 -2.57 -14.44 11.88
N LYS A 194 -3.01 -15.43 11.09
CA LYS A 194 -2.49 -15.67 9.74
C LYS A 194 -2.74 -14.47 8.83
N CYS A 195 -3.93 -13.87 8.87
CA CYS A 195 -4.27 -12.69 8.08
C CYS A 195 -3.39 -11.50 8.44
N VAL A 196 -3.18 -11.23 9.73
CA VAL A 196 -2.31 -10.14 10.20
C VAL A 196 -0.86 -10.37 9.76
N LEU A 197 -0.32 -11.58 9.93
CA LEU A 197 1.03 -11.92 9.48
C LEU A 197 1.17 -11.83 7.95
N GLY A 198 0.16 -12.27 7.21
CA GLY A 198 0.12 -12.19 5.75
C GLY A 198 0.11 -10.75 5.25
N ILE A 199 -0.76 -9.89 5.79
CA ILE A 199 -0.81 -8.45 5.48
C ILE A 199 0.54 -7.79 5.80
N PHE A 200 1.14 -8.13 6.96
CA PHE A 200 2.42 -7.58 7.37
C PHE A 200 3.55 -7.95 6.41
N LEU A 201 3.69 -9.24 6.06
CA LEU A 201 4.70 -9.71 5.13
C LEU A 201 4.50 -9.09 3.74
N GLN A 202 3.26 -9.01 3.29
CA GLN A 202 2.87 -8.41 2.02
C GLN A 202 3.22 -6.91 1.97
N SER A 203 2.95 -6.17 3.05
CA SER A 203 3.32 -4.75 3.16
C SER A 203 4.84 -4.57 3.15
N ILE A 204 5.62 -5.42 3.83
CA ILE A 204 7.09 -5.36 3.81
C ILE A 204 7.61 -5.52 2.38
N VAL A 205 7.18 -6.57 1.69
CA VAL A 205 7.65 -6.88 0.33
C VAL A 205 7.25 -5.76 -0.63
N ALA A 206 5.99 -5.29 -0.55
CA ALA A 206 5.52 -4.16 -1.35
C ALA A 206 6.33 -2.88 -1.10
N SER A 207 6.59 -2.52 0.17
CA SER A 207 7.39 -1.34 0.54
C SER A 207 8.83 -1.46 0.03
N ILE A 208 9.50 -2.61 0.21
CA ILE A 208 10.86 -2.83 -0.31
C ILE A 208 10.87 -2.66 -1.83
N TYR A 209 9.96 -3.35 -2.53
CA TYR A 209 9.89 -3.33 -3.98
C TYR A 209 9.62 -1.92 -4.52
N MET A 210 8.69 -1.18 -3.91
CA MET A 210 8.38 0.20 -4.31
C MET A 210 9.57 1.13 -4.08
N LYS A 211 10.23 1.05 -2.92
CA LYS A 211 11.42 1.88 -2.65
C LYS A 211 12.53 1.59 -3.64
N MET A 212 12.82 0.30 -3.90
CA MET A 212 13.86 -0.08 -4.86
C MET A 212 13.50 0.31 -6.29
N SER A 213 12.24 0.17 -6.68
CA SER A 213 11.77 0.63 -7.99
C SER A 213 11.99 2.14 -8.16
N ILE A 214 11.69 2.95 -7.13
CA ILE A 214 11.89 4.41 -7.21
C ILE A 214 13.38 4.76 -7.22
N ILE A 215 14.20 4.12 -6.38
CA ILE A 215 15.65 4.34 -6.32
C ILE A 215 16.31 3.99 -7.67
N CYS A 216 15.86 2.90 -8.31
CA CYS A 216 16.37 2.43 -9.60
C CYS A 216 15.77 3.15 -10.82
N ALA A 217 14.64 3.85 -10.69
CA ALA A 217 13.95 4.49 -11.81
C ALA A 217 14.84 5.42 -12.67
N PRO A 218 15.73 6.26 -12.09
CA PRO A 218 16.65 7.08 -12.87
C PRO A 218 17.52 6.29 -13.84
N ILE A 219 17.89 5.07 -13.50
CA ILE A 219 18.81 4.25 -14.28
C ILE A 219 18.09 3.64 -15.48
N LEU A 220 16.83 3.26 -15.31
CA LEU A 220 15.97 2.91 -16.45
C LEU A 220 15.81 4.09 -17.41
N ILE A 221 15.67 5.32 -16.88
CA ILE A 221 15.60 6.53 -17.72
C ILE A 221 16.92 6.74 -18.47
N ILE A 222 18.08 6.61 -17.81
CA ILE A 222 19.39 6.68 -18.48
C ILE A 222 19.52 5.63 -19.57
N TYR A 223 19.07 4.40 -19.31
CA TYR A 223 19.12 3.31 -20.27
C TYR A 223 18.23 3.59 -21.48
N MET A 224 16.97 4.00 -21.24
CA MET A 224 16.04 4.40 -22.30
C MET A 224 16.58 5.57 -23.13
N MET A 225 17.17 6.59 -22.48
CA MET A 225 17.83 7.70 -23.16
C MET A 225 19.03 7.24 -24.00
N SER A 226 19.84 6.31 -23.48
CA SER A 226 20.97 5.74 -24.22
C SER A 226 20.50 4.97 -25.45
N CYS A 227 19.40 4.22 -25.34
CA CYS A 227 18.77 3.54 -26.48
C CYS A 227 18.21 4.56 -27.48
N MET A 228 17.56 5.63 -27.01
CA MET A 228 17.05 6.69 -27.89
C MET A 228 18.17 7.44 -28.62
N GLN A 229 19.33 7.65 -27.98
CA GLN A 229 20.50 8.25 -28.63
C GLN A 229 21.06 7.39 -29.78
N ILE A 230 20.95 6.07 -29.67
CA ILE A 230 21.31 5.17 -30.77
C ILE A 230 20.33 5.34 -31.96
N CYS A 231 19.06 5.64 -31.68
CA CYS A 231 18.02 5.80 -32.69
C CYS A 231 17.87 7.24 -33.23
N GLN A 232 18.25 8.25 -32.46
CA GLN A 232 18.12 9.67 -32.80
C GLN A 232 19.38 10.42 -32.38
N ASN A 233 19.95 11.18 -33.32
CA ASN A 233 21.20 11.92 -33.20
C ASN A 233 21.04 13.22 -32.37
N GLN A 234 20.29 13.16 -31.26
CA GLN A 234 20.14 14.30 -30.35
C GLN A 234 20.98 14.09 -29.09
N ASP A 235 21.80 15.11 -28.77
CA ASP A 235 22.50 15.23 -27.50
C ASP A 235 21.48 15.52 -26.38
N ILE A 236 20.75 14.50 -25.94
CA ILE A 236 19.94 14.60 -24.74
C ILE A 236 20.90 14.86 -23.58
N GLN A 237 20.72 16.00 -22.89
CA GLN A 237 21.59 16.48 -21.82
C GLN A 237 21.58 15.50 -20.63
N ALA A 238 22.45 14.48 -20.67
CA ALA A 238 22.65 13.53 -19.57
C ALA A 238 23.01 14.24 -18.26
N GLN A 239 23.59 15.44 -18.34
CA GLN A 239 23.90 16.28 -17.19
C GLN A 239 22.66 16.71 -16.41
N ALA A 240 21.57 17.09 -17.10
CA ALA A 240 20.33 17.46 -16.43
C ALA A 240 19.74 16.32 -15.59
N LEU A 241 19.96 15.06 -16.02
CA LEU A 241 19.51 13.89 -15.31
C LEU A 241 20.40 13.55 -14.09
N ILE A 242 21.71 13.74 -14.23
CA ILE A 242 22.70 13.64 -13.14
C ILE A 242 22.36 14.64 -12.03
N ASP A 243 21.99 15.87 -12.42
CA ASP A 243 21.62 16.92 -11.48
C ASP A 243 20.23 16.68 -10.86
N ALA A 244 19.30 16.07 -11.60
CA ALA A 244 17.98 15.73 -11.10
C ALA A 244 17.99 14.59 -10.06
N PHE A 245 18.94 13.65 -10.17
CA PHE A 245 19.06 12.48 -9.30
C PHE A 245 20.44 12.40 -8.63
N PRO A 246 20.73 13.24 -7.61
CA PRO A 246 22.06 13.34 -7.02
C PRO A 246 22.63 12.03 -6.50
N TRP A 247 21.80 11.13 -5.96
CA TRP A 247 22.25 9.83 -5.43
C TRP A 247 22.74 8.85 -6.51
N VAL A 248 22.39 9.05 -7.78
CA VAL A 248 23.00 8.30 -8.91
C VAL A 248 24.06 9.18 -9.58
N GLY A 249 23.76 10.46 -9.73
CA GLY A 249 24.58 11.45 -10.40
C GLY A 249 25.97 11.58 -9.80
N GLN A 250 26.10 11.63 -8.47
CA GLN A 250 27.39 11.72 -7.80
C GLN A 250 28.32 10.54 -8.15
N TYR A 251 27.81 9.30 -8.11
CA TYR A 251 28.59 8.13 -8.50
C TYR A 251 28.98 8.14 -9.98
N LEU A 252 28.06 8.57 -10.86
CA LEU A 252 28.36 8.73 -12.28
C LEU A 252 29.43 9.78 -12.53
N THR A 253 29.41 10.90 -11.79
CA THR A 253 30.45 11.95 -11.87
C THR A 253 31.79 11.46 -11.35
N ILE A 254 31.82 10.69 -10.26
CA ILE A 254 33.05 10.08 -9.73
C ILE A 254 33.64 9.09 -10.73
N LEU A 255 32.82 8.23 -11.34
CA LEU A 255 33.27 7.29 -12.37
C LEU A 255 33.78 8.02 -13.62
N ASN A 256 33.12 9.11 -14.03
CA ASN A 256 33.59 9.99 -15.10
C ASN A 256 34.98 10.57 -14.80
N ARG A 257 35.17 11.12 -13.60
CA ARG A 257 36.46 11.70 -13.16
C ARG A 257 37.58 10.67 -13.15
N ASN A 258 37.25 9.45 -12.73
CA ASN A 258 38.19 8.34 -12.65
C ASN A 258 38.33 7.54 -13.96
N GLN A 259 37.72 8.00 -15.06
CA GLN A 259 37.72 7.32 -16.37
C GLN A 259 37.29 5.84 -16.32
N LYS A 260 36.42 5.48 -15.37
CA LYS A 260 35.90 4.10 -15.21
C LYS A 260 34.62 3.89 -16.01
N LEU A 261 34.33 2.63 -16.34
CA LEU A 261 33.16 2.25 -17.12
C LEU A 261 31.85 2.45 -16.32
N LYS A 262 30.98 3.34 -16.80
CA LYS A 262 29.63 3.58 -16.23
C LYS A 262 28.73 2.34 -16.28
N LYS A 263 28.99 1.45 -17.23
CA LYS A 263 28.16 0.25 -17.50
C LYS A 263 28.07 -0.67 -16.29
N GLU A 264 29.13 -0.78 -15.49
CA GLU A 264 29.17 -1.65 -14.31
C GLU A 264 28.19 -1.18 -13.24
N LEU A 265 28.16 0.12 -12.96
CA LEU A 265 27.20 0.72 -12.03
C LEU A 265 25.77 0.53 -12.52
N LEU A 266 25.50 0.86 -13.79
CA LEU A 266 24.16 0.71 -14.37
C LEU A 266 23.68 -0.75 -14.32
N ASN A 267 24.55 -1.71 -14.64
CA ASN A 267 24.25 -3.14 -14.55
C ASN A 267 23.97 -3.57 -13.11
N ALA A 268 24.71 -3.07 -12.12
CA ALA A 268 24.49 -3.39 -10.71
C ALA A 268 23.07 -2.99 -10.25
N PHE A 269 22.59 -1.81 -10.65
CA PHE A 269 21.22 -1.39 -10.33
C PHE A 269 20.16 -2.17 -11.10
N ILE A 270 20.43 -2.59 -12.35
CA ILE A 270 19.54 -3.48 -13.10
C ILE A 270 19.44 -4.83 -12.39
N TYR A 271 20.56 -5.43 -11.98
CA TYR A 271 20.56 -6.68 -11.23
C TYR A 271 19.84 -6.55 -9.89
N MET A 272 19.99 -5.41 -9.21
CA MET A 272 19.25 -5.11 -7.99
C MET A 272 17.74 -5.06 -8.27
N LEU A 273 17.29 -4.37 -9.32
CA LEU A 273 15.88 -4.32 -9.70
C LEU A 273 15.33 -5.72 -10.02
N ILE A 274 16.07 -6.53 -10.79
CA ILE A 274 15.69 -7.90 -11.12
C ILE A 274 15.59 -8.74 -9.84
N LEU A 275 16.55 -8.64 -8.92
CA LEU A 275 16.52 -9.38 -7.66
C LEU A 275 15.28 -9.04 -6.82
N PHE A 276 14.96 -7.75 -6.65
CA PHE A 276 13.76 -7.36 -5.90
C PHE A 276 12.46 -7.70 -6.63
N TYR A 277 12.45 -7.68 -7.95
CA TYR A 277 11.33 -8.19 -8.73
C TYR A 277 11.15 -9.71 -8.56
N LEU A 278 12.24 -10.49 -8.49
CA LEU A 278 12.16 -11.92 -8.23
C LEU A 278 11.67 -12.21 -6.80
N VAL A 279 12.14 -11.48 -5.80
CA VAL A 279 11.62 -11.59 -4.42
C VAL A 279 10.13 -11.29 -4.37
N TYR A 280 9.72 -10.20 -5.04
CA TYR A 280 8.31 -9.84 -5.20
C TYR A 280 7.51 -10.97 -5.88
N PHE A 281 8.02 -11.51 -6.99
CA PHE A 281 7.36 -12.54 -7.77
C PHE A 281 7.27 -13.87 -7.01
N LEU A 282 8.32 -14.24 -6.27
CA LEU A 282 8.34 -15.42 -5.40
C LEU A 282 7.34 -15.30 -4.26
N GLN A 283 7.20 -14.10 -3.68
CA GLN A 283 6.18 -13.86 -2.66
C GLN A 283 4.77 -13.96 -3.26
N PHE A 284 4.56 -13.34 -4.42
CA PHE A 284 3.28 -13.39 -5.13
C PHE A 284 2.89 -14.83 -5.53
N SER A 285 3.81 -15.56 -6.17
CA SER A 285 3.58 -16.92 -6.66
C SER A 285 3.56 -17.94 -5.51
N GLY A 286 4.55 -17.92 -4.61
CA GLY A 286 4.69 -18.92 -3.56
C GLY A 286 3.73 -18.70 -2.39
N TYR A 287 3.76 -17.54 -1.74
CA TYR A 287 3.07 -17.36 -0.46
C TYR A 287 1.55 -17.23 -0.62
N ASN A 288 1.09 -16.50 -1.65
CA ASN A 288 -0.34 -16.25 -1.85
C ASN A 288 -1.08 -17.42 -2.52
N SER A 289 -0.48 -18.06 -3.52
CA SER A 289 -1.16 -19.15 -4.23
C SER A 289 -1.16 -20.47 -3.47
N SER A 290 -0.17 -20.71 -2.61
CA SER A 290 0.03 -22.06 -2.06
C SER A 290 -0.16 -22.21 -0.55
N ILE A 291 0.03 -21.18 0.29
CA ILE A 291 0.25 -21.48 1.72
C ILE A 291 -0.64 -20.73 2.75
N GLN A 292 -1.01 -19.44 2.67
CA GLN A 292 -1.61 -18.80 3.87
C GLN A 292 -2.76 -17.77 3.75
N LEU A 293 -2.87 -16.92 2.72
CA LEU A 293 -3.90 -15.86 2.69
C LEU A 293 -5.16 -16.21 1.88
N PHE A 294 -5.00 -17.01 0.82
CA PHE A 294 -6.11 -17.39 -0.06
C PHE A 294 -6.14 -18.92 -0.24
N ALA A 295 -6.27 -19.65 0.87
CA ALA A 295 -6.28 -21.12 0.85
C ALA A 295 -7.61 -21.75 0.36
N LYS A 296 -8.62 -20.92 0.11
CA LYS A 296 -9.95 -21.31 -0.39
C LYS A 296 -10.06 -21.03 -1.88
N SER A 297 -11.11 -21.52 -2.51
CA SER A 297 -11.44 -21.17 -3.89
C SER A 297 -11.91 -19.72 -4.00
N TYR A 298 -11.38 -18.98 -4.98
CA TYR A 298 -11.67 -17.56 -5.22
C TYR A 298 -11.69 -17.27 -6.74
N PRO A 299 -12.33 -16.17 -7.20
CA PRO A 299 -12.36 -15.79 -8.60
C PRO A 299 -10.98 -15.36 -9.11
N ARG A 300 -10.68 -15.66 -10.37
CA ARG A 300 -9.37 -15.34 -10.96
C ARG A 300 -9.05 -13.84 -10.88
N GLY A 301 -7.78 -13.53 -10.68
CA GLY A 301 -7.30 -12.15 -10.60
C GLY A 301 -7.54 -11.47 -9.26
N LEU A 302 -8.34 -12.03 -8.34
CA LEU A 302 -8.55 -11.43 -7.02
C LEU A 302 -7.23 -11.28 -6.24
N SER A 303 -6.40 -12.33 -6.22
CA SER A 303 -5.10 -12.30 -5.52
C SER A 303 -4.10 -11.33 -6.17
N GLU A 304 -4.13 -11.21 -7.51
CA GLU A 304 -3.33 -10.25 -8.28
C GLU A 304 -3.74 -8.81 -7.93
N ASN A 305 -5.03 -8.51 -8.02
CA ASN A 305 -5.59 -7.20 -7.70
C ASN A 305 -5.34 -6.82 -6.23
N PHE A 306 -5.49 -7.78 -5.31
CA PHE A 306 -5.17 -7.60 -3.90
C PHE A 306 -3.70 -7.23 -3.72
N PHE A 307 -2.77 -7.94 -4.36
CA PHE A 307 -1.35 -7.57 -4.32
C PHE A 307 -1.12 -6.17 -4.89
N SER A 308 -1.62 -5.89 -6.08
CA SER A 308 -1.44 -4.61 -6.77
C SER A 308 -1.94 -3.43 -5.93
N SER A 309 -2.97 -3.64 -5.09
CA SER A 309 -3.43 -2.61 -4.17
C SER A 309 -2.44 -2.25 -3.06
N PHE A 310 -1.61 -3.18 -2.57
CA PHE A 310 -0.54 -2.85 -1.63
C PHE A 310 0.51 -1.95 -2.30
N LEU A 311 0.94 -2.29 -3.51
CA LEU A 311 1.87 -1.45 -4.27
C LEU A 311 1.31 -0.05 -4.51
N LEU A 312 0.04 0.03 -4.90
CA LEU A 312 -0.63 1.29 -5.15
C LEU A 312 -0.72 2.14 -3.88
N ASN A 313 -1.10 1.53 -2.75
CA ASN A 313 -1.17 2.23 -1.46
C ASN A 313 0.21 2.70 -0.98
N GLU A 314 1.26 1.89 -1.14
CA GLU A 314 2.63 2.30 -0.82
C GLU A 314 3.09 3.46 -1.71
N PHE A 315 2.84 3.37 -3.01
CA PHE A 315 3.17 4.42 -3.97
C PHE A 315 2.48 5.75 -3.64
N VAL A 316 1.16 5.69 -3.43
CA VAL A 316 0.34 6.86 -3.07
C VAL A 316 0.79 7.41 -1.72
N SER A 317 1.13 6.56 -0.75
CA SER A 317 1.62 6.98 0.56
C SER A 317 2.95 7.74 0.48
N ILE A 318 3.89 7.26 -0.34
CA ILE A 318 5.19 7.93 -0.57
C ILE A 318 5.00 9.30 -1.24
N ILE A 319 4.06 9.41 -2.17
CA ILE A 319 3.85 10.66 -2.92
C ILE A 319 3.07 11.69 -2.11
N PHE A 320 2.04 11.28 -1.36
CA PHE A 320 1.09 12.22 -0.78
C PHE A 320 1.21 12.44 0.72
N LEU A 321 1.64 11.46 1.52
CA LEU A 321 1.51 11.55 2.98
C LEU A 321 2.79 12.09 3.61
N ARG A 322 2.72 13.28 4.21
CA ARG A 322 3.86 13.93 4.88
C ARG A 322 3.56 14.47 6.26
N THR A 323 2.30 14.84 6.50
CA THR A 323 1.89 15.38 7.78
C THR A 323 1.84 14.31 8.86
N ARG A 324 1.93 14.76 10.11
CA ARG A 324 1.88 13.89 11.29
C ARG A 324 0.61 13.03 11.32
N ALA A 325 -0.55 13.64 11.09
CA ALA A 325 -1.83 12.95 11.14
C ALA A 325 -1.93 11.89 10.05
N SER A 326 -1.61 12.23 8.80
CA SER A 326 -1.65 11.29 7.69
C SER A 326 -0.71 10.09 7.90
N LEU A 327 0.54 10.34 8.28
CA LEU A 327 1.53 9.28 8.50
C LEU A 327 1.15 8.35 9.66
N TYR A 328 0.40 8.83 10.65
CA TYR A 328 -0.02 8.04 11.81
C TYR A 328 -1.32 7.27 11.58
N PHE A 329 -2.32 7.89 10.96
CA PHE A 329 -3.68 7.35 10.87
C PHE A 329 -3.95 6.61 9.57
N VAL A 330 -3.46 7.08 8.42
CA VAL A 330 -3.78 6.47 7.12
C VAL A 330 -3.35 5.00 7.05
N PRO A 331 -2.11 4.61 7.44
CA PRO A 331 -1.71 3.20 7.41
C PRO A 331 -2.61 2.32 8.29
N LYS A 332 -3.07 2.84 9.43
CA LYS A 332 -3.96 2.08 10.35
C LYS A 332 -5.32 1.84 9.74
N TYR A 333 -5.91 2.86 9.10
CA TYR A 333 -7.20 2.71 8.44
C TYR A 333 -7.11 1.81 7.22
N ILE A 334 -6.03 1.89 6.42
CA ILE A 334 -5.81 0.98 5.28
C ILE A 334 -5.67 -0.47 5.76
N VAL A 335 -4.89 -0.72 6.82
CA VAL A 335 -4.78 -2.07 7.40
C VAL A 335 -6.12 -2.54 7.93
N LEU A 336 -6.90 -1.68 8.57
CA LEU A 336 -8.25 -2.02 9.04
C LEU A 336 -9.16 -2.44 7.88
N THR A 337 -9.16 -1.74 6.75
CA THR A 337 -10.00 -2.12 5.60
C THR A 337 -9.57 -3.44 4.99
N TYR A 338 -8.27 -3.72 4.90
CA TYR A 338 -7.77 -5.04 4.50
C TYR A 338 -8.18 -6.14 5.47
N LEU A 339 -8.10 -5.89 6.78
CA LEU A 339 -8.54 -6.86 7.80
C LEU A 339 -10.03 -7.15 7.68
N LEU A 340 -10.87 -6.14 7.45
CA LEU A 340 -12.31 -6.34 7.23
C LEU A 340 -12.59 -7.17 5.96
N PHE A 341 -11.87 -6.90 4.86
CA PHE A 341 -12.00 -7.68 3.63
C PHE A 341 -11.57 -9.14 3.82
N ILE A 342 -10.41 -9.38 4.44
CA ILE A 342 -9.92 -10.75 4.65
C ILE A 342 -10.79 -11.48 5.68
N TYR A 343 -11.29 -10.78 6.70
CA TYR A 343 -12.26 -11.35 7.63
C TYR A 343 -13.53 -11.81 6.92
N TYR A 344 -14.07 -10.99 6.01
CA TYR A 344 -15.19 -11.38 5.16
C TYR A 344 -14.85 -12.59 4.29
N PHE A 345 -13.69 -12.58 3.62
CA PHE A 345 -13.19 -13.69 2.79
C PHE A 345 -13.10 -15.01 3.57
N GLU A 346 -12.54 -14.97 4.79
CA GLU A 346 -12.38 -16.16 5.62
C GLU A 346 -13.69 -16.61 6.28
N SER A 347 -14.61 -15.70 6.55
CA SER A 347 -15.90 -16.03 7.17
C SER A 347 -16.86 -16.76 6.22
N THR A 348 -16.64 -16.69 4.90
CA THR A 348 -17.48 -17.33 3.88
C THR A 348 -16.76 -18.50 3.20
N LEU A 349 -17.53 -19.48 2.71
CA LEU A 349 -16.98 -20.58 1.90
C LEU A 349 -16.67 -20.11 0.47
N TYR A 350 -17.63 -19.42 -0.13
CA TYR A 350 -17.51 -18.62 -1.33
C TYR A 350 -18.45 -17.42 -1.15
N GLY A 351 -18.11 -16.27 -1.72
CA GLY A 351 -18.89 -15.06 -1.55
C GLY A 351 -18.59 -14.05 -2.63
N TYR A 352 -19.21 -12.87 -2.53
CA TYR A 352 -19.01 -11.76 -3.46
C TYR A 352 -17.65 -11.06 -3.28
N TYR A 353 -16.55 -11.79 -3.49
CA TYR A 353 -15.20 -11.37 -3.16
C TYR A 353 -14.73 -10.18 -4.01
N ASN A 354 -15.04 -10.16 -5.31
CA ASN A 354 -14.69 -9.04 -6.18
C ASN A 354 -15.37 -7.74 -5.72
N LEU A 355 -16.67 -7.79 -5.39
CA LEU A 355 -17.40 -6.65 -4.87
C LEU A 355 -16.85 -6.19 -3.51
N ALA A 356 -16.62 -7.12 -2.58
CA ALA A 356 -16.04 -6.80 -1.28
C ALA A 356 -14.63 -6.17 -1.40
N PHE A 357 -13.83 -6.64 -2.36
CA PHE A 357 -12.53 -6.07 -2.66
C PHE A 357 -12.64 -4.66 -3.26
N GLN A 358 -13.58 -4.42 -4.18
CA GLN A 358 -13.85 -3.07 -4.71
C GLN A 358 -14.25 -2.09 -3.60
N ILE A 359 -15.12 -2.51 -2.66
CA ILE A 359 -15.48 -1.72 -1.47
C ILE A 359 -14.22 -1.40 -0.65
N CYS A 360 -13.34 -2.37 -0.44
CA CYS A 360 -12.07 -2.16 0.25
C CYS A 360 -11.22 -1.09 -0.45
N ILE A 361 -11.04 -1.18 -1.77
CA ILE A 361 -10.25 -0.21 -2.54
C ILE A 361 -10.88 1.19 -2.54
N PHE A 362 -12.19 1.31 -2.75
CA PHE A 362 -12.88 2.60 -2.69
C PHE A 362 -12.79 3.22 -1.29
N SER A 363 -12.89 2.42 -0.23
CA SER A 363 -12.72 2.93 1.13
C SER A 363 -11.32 3.48 1.37
N GLN A 364 -10.28 2.82 0.86
CA GLN A 364 -8.89 3.29 0.96
C GLN A 364 -8.68 4.60 0.20
N PHE A 365 -9.19 4.72 -1.03
CA PHE A 365 -9.12 5.97 -1.79
C PHE A 365 -9.90 7.10 -1.13
N ALA A 366 -11.05 6.81 -0.51
CA ALA A 366 -11.81 7.78 0.26
C ALA A 366 -11.02 8.28 1.47
N ILE A 367 -10.41 7.37 2.24
CA ILE A 367 -9.53 7.70 3.37
C ILE A 367 -8.36 8.57 2.91
N ILE A 368 -7.61 8.16 1.89
CA ILE A 368 -6.47 8.91 1.38
C ILE A 368 -6.90 10.29 0.90
N SER A 369 -7.98 10.38 0.13
CA SER A 369 -8.50 11.66 -0.39
C SER A 369 -8.91 12.60 0.75
N PHE A 370 -9.56 12.07 1.79
CA PHE A 370 -9.93 12.81 2.99
C PHE A 370 -8.69 13.36 3.71
N PHE A 371 -7.65 12.54 3.90
CA PHE A 371 -6.42 12.98 4.58
C PHE A 371 -5.62 13.98 3.75
N VAL A 372 -5.55 13.79 2.43
CA VAL A 372 -4.91 14.75 1.53
C VAL A 372 -5.64 16.09 1.57
N LEU A 373 -6.97 16.10 1.55
CA LEU A 373 -7.77 17.32 1.58
C LEU A 373 -7.62 18.09 2.91
N ASN A 374 -7.74 17.39 4.04
CA ASN A 374 -7.83 18.04 5.35
C ASN A 374 -6.49 18.29 6.02
N PHE A 375 -5.45 17.49 5.71
CA PHE A 375 -4.14 17.62 6.35
C PHE A 375 -3.07 18.05 5.36
N GLU A 376 -2.91 17.37 4.22
CA GLU A 376 -1.79 17.67 3.31
C GLU A 376 -1.97 19.00 2.56
N ILE A 377 -3.16 19.27 2.00
CA ILE A 377 -3.44 20.55 1.32
C ILE A 377 -3.45 21.71 2.33
N ALA A 378 -4.08 21.51 3.50
CA ALA A 378 -4.09 22.52 4.56
C ALA A 378 -2.68 22.84 5.08
N ALA A 379 -1.78 21.86 5.10
CA ALA A 379 -0.40 22.06 5.54
C ALA A 379 0.42 22.99 4.64
N LEU A 380 -0.02 23.25 3.41
CA LEU A 380 0.63 24.24 2.53
C LEU A 380 0.52 25.67 3.07
N ASP A 381 -0.53 25.96 3.85
CA ASP A 381 -0.79 27.28 4.43
C ASP A 381 -0.31 27.39 5.89
N TRP A 382 0.25 26.32 6.46
CA TRP A 382 0.76 26.36 7.83
C TRP A 382 2.05 27.20 7.93
N PRO A 383 2.30 27.85 9.08
CA PRO A 383 3.56 28.57 9.30
C PRO A 383 4.76 27.65 9.07
N THR A 384 5.72 28.10 8.25
CA THR A 384 6.92 27.32 7.90
C THR A 384 7.81 27.03 9.09
N GLU A 385 7.73 27.88 10.13
CA GLU A 385 8.48 27.74 11.38
C GLU A 385 7.94 26.60 12.26
N SER A 386 6.65 26.28 12.13
CA SER A 386 6.04 25.24 12.96
C SER A 386 6.74 23.89 12.73
N PRO A 387 7.08 23.16 13.81
CA PRO A 387 7.75 21.86 13.70
C PRO A 387 6.87 20.78 13.07
N TYR A 388 5.58 21.05 12.89
CA TYR A 388 4.61 20.15 12.27
C TYR A 388 4.36 20.44 10.79
N THR A 389 4.96 21.48 10.24
CA THR A 389 4.81 21.87 8.84
C THR A 389 5.87 21.17 8.00
N PRO A 390 5.47 20.35 6.99
CA PRO A 390 6.41 19.85 6.00
C PRO A 390 7.08 21.02 5.26
N THR A 391 8.40 21.02 5.19
CA THR A 391 9.19 22.02 4.45
C THR A 391 10.21 21.32 3.54
N LEU A 392 10.97 22.08 2.75
CA LEU A 392 11.99 21.50 1.89
C LEU A 392 13.12 20.83 2.70
N ASP A 393 13.48 21.43 3.82
CA ASP A 393 14.45 20.85 4.76
C ASP A 393 13.82 19.72 5.59
N ARG A 394 12.48 19.73 5.69
CA ARG A 394 11.68 18.79 6.47
C ARG A 394 10.58 18.15 5.65
N PRO A 395 10.93 17.31 4.65
CA PRO A 395 9.96 16.78 3.70
C PRO A 395 8.91 15.87 4.35
N ARG A 396 9.14 15.37 5.57
CA ARG A 396 8.15 14.64 6.39
C ARG A 396 8.28 15.06 7.86
N VAL A 397 7.17 15.09 8.58
CA VAL A 397 7.12 15.58 9.98
C VAL A 397 7.68 14.56 10.98
N TYR A 398 7.63 13.28 10.64
CA TYR A 398 8.21 12.20 11.44
C TYR A 398 9.55 11.74 10.87
N TYR A 399 10.51 11.44 11.77
CA TYR A 399 11.85 10.95 11.42
C TYR A 399 12.15 9.66 12.17
N CYS A 400 12.94 8.77 11.56
CA CYS A 400 13.53 7.68 12.33
C CYS A 400 14.69 8.24 13.18
N PRO A 401 14.75 7.93 14.48
CA PRO A 401 15.63 8.61 15.44
C PRO A 401 17.09 8.14 15.43
N LEU A 402 17.44 7.10 14.66
CA LEU A 402 18.67 6.31 14.85
C LEU A 402 19.75 6.47 13.77
N PHE A 403 19.73 7.51 12.93
CA PHE A 403 20.61 7.50 11.75
C PHE A 403 21.99 8.13 11.94
N ASN A 404 23.01 7.28 11.72
CA ASN A 404 24.36 7.67 11.26
C ASN A 404 24.26 8.40 9.90
N MET A 405 24.84 9.59 9.78
CA MET A 405 24.46 10.59 8.75
C MET A 405 25.23 10.58 7.42
N ASN A 406 25.82 9.46 7.02
CA ASN A 406 26.49 9.36 5.70
C ASN A 406 25.52 9.42 4.49
N TRP A 407 24.22 9.33 4.72
CA TRP A 407 23.11 9.31 3.75
C TRP A 407 22.59 10.69 3.30
N VAL A 408 23.24 11.80 3.66
CA VAL A 408 22.88 13.13 3.10
C VAL A 408 23.00 13.08 1.57
N ASN A 409 24.02 12.37 1.09
CA ASN A 409 24.38 12.18 -0.31
C ASN A 409 24.11 10.76 -0.86
N ASP A 410 23.74 9.80 0.01
CA ASP A 410 23.57 8.39 -0.34
C ASP A 410 22.10 7.94 -0.23
N ILE A 411 21.79 6.79 -0.81
CA ILE A 411 20.52 6.10 -0.73
C ILE A 411 20.29 5.68 0.74
N PRO A 412 19.10 5.90 1.33
CA PRO A 412 18.81 5.41 2.66
C PRO A 412 18.99 3.89 2.71
N THR A 413 19.69 3.38 3.73
CA THR A 413 19.91 1.94 3.87
C THR A 413 18.57 1.21 3.97
N LEU A 414 18.44 0.04 3.33
CA LEU A 414 17.17 -0.70 3.28
C LEU A 414 16.55 -0.94 4.64
N TRP A 415 17.38 -1.25 5.65
CA TRP A 415 16.91 -1.56 7.00
C TRP A 415 16.18 -0.39 7.69
N THR A 416 16.41 0.85 7.24
CA THR A 416 15.75 2.05 7.77
C THR A 416 14.22 1.99 7.71
N MET A 417 13.67 1.18 6.80
CA MET A 417 12.23 1.03 6.63
C MET A 417 11.53 0.28 7.77
N PHE A 418 12.26 -0.49 8.55
CA PHE A 418 11.72 -1.26 9.67
C PHE A 418 11.73 -0.48 10.98
N PHE A 419 12.29 0.73 10.98
CA PHE A 419 12.32 1.57 12.16
C PHE A 419 11.03 2.39 12.30
N PRO A 420 10.46 2.46 13.51
CA PRO A 420 9.30 3.28 13.75
C PRO A 420 9.64 4.76 13.52
N LEU A 421 8.71 5.45 12.90
CA LEU A 421 8.74 6.89 12.74
C LEU A 421 8.54 7.56 14.12
N CYS A 422 9.57 8.25 14.62
CA CYS A 422 9.52 8.94 15.90
C CYS A 422 9.20 10.42 15.72
N GLY A 423 8.32 10.92 16.59
CA GLY A 423 7.99 12.33 16.66
C GLY A 423 9.10 13.14 17.31
N ARG A 424 9.10 14.43 17.02
CA ARG A 424 10.00 15.42 17.62
C ARG A 424 10.00 15.43 19.15
N ARG A 425 8.92 14.98 19.78
CA ARG A 425 8.79 14.81 21.25
C ARG A 425 9.82 13.85 21.88
N PHE A 426 10.46 13.01 21.08
CA PHE A 426 11.49 12.08 21.55
C PHE A 426 12.91 12.67 21.45
N PHE A 427 13.05 13.89 20.94
CA PHE A 427 14.32 14.60 20.86
C PHE A 427 14.34 15.75 21.86
N GLN A 428 15.49 15.98 22.48
CA GLN A 428 15.69 17.16 23.33
C GLN A 428 15.65 18.44 22.47
N ILE A 429 15.25 19.57 23.07
CA ILE A 429 15.10 20.87 22.39
C ILE A 429 16.41 21.30 21.71
N GLN A 430 17.54 21.03 22.36
CA GLN A 430 18.88 21.32 21.84
C GLN A 430 19.19 20.49 20.58
N ASN A 431 18.73 19.24 20.55
CA ASN A 431 18.91 18.34 19.40
C ASN A 431 18.01 18.73 18.23
N LEU A 432 16.80 19.24 18.49
CA LEU A 432 15.83 19.64 17.46
C LEU A 432 16.30 20.81 16.58
N ALA A 433 17.00 21.79 17.15
CA ALA A 433 17.56 22.91 16.38
C ALA A 433 18.65 22.46 15.40
N LEU A 434 19.40 21.43 15.77
CA LEU A 434 20.51 20.89 14.99
C LEU A 434 20.03 19.85 13.96
N VAL A 435 18.94 19.12 14.24
CA VAL A 435 18.26 18.24 13.25
C VAL A 435 17.86 19.03 11.99
N ASP A 436 17.41 20.28 12.16
CA ASP A 436 16.83 21.07 11.06
C ASP A 436 17.86 21.95 10.31
N LYS A 437 18.89 22.48 10.99
CA LYS A 437 19.78 23.50 10.41
C LYS A 437 21.26 23.11 10.35
N ASN A 438 21.76 22.28 11.28
CA ASN A 438 23.19 22.04 11.40
C ASN A 438 23.48 20.60 11.88
N TYR A 439 23.10 19.65 11.03
CA TYR A 439 23.09 18.21 11.32
C TYR A 439 24.49 17.64 11.63
N ILE A 440 25.54 18.25 11.10
CA ILE A 440 26.94 17.87 11.37
C ILE A 440 27.26 18.10 12.85
N LEU A 441 26.80 19.23 13.40
CA LEU A 441 26.98 19.57 14.80
C LEU A 441 26.16 18.66 15.73
N LEU A 442 24.96 18.24 15.31
CA LEU A 442 24.16 17.26 16.06
C LEU A 442 24.90 15.93 16.24
N ASN A 443 25.46 15.39 15.16
CA ASN A 443 26.18 14.13 15.22
C ASN A 443 27.42 14.21 16.11
N ASN A 444 28.13 15.33 16.07
CA ASN A 444 29.28 15.54 16.94
C ASN A 444 28.87 15.55 18.41
N LEU A 445 27.70 16.14 18.74
CA LEU A 445 27.16 16.13 20.10
C LEU A 445 26.66 14.75 20.52
N LEU A 446 25.93 14.03 19.68
CA LEU A 446 25.44 12.69 19.99
C LEU A 446 26.59 11.69 20.18
N ASN A 447 27.62 11.75 19.32
CA ASN A 447 28.83 10.94 19.48
C ASN A 447 29.61 11.31 20.75
N GLN A 448 29.63 12.59 21.14
CA GLN A 448 30.21 13.02 22.42
C GLN A 448 29.41 12.51 23.61
N GLU A 449 28.07 12.57 23.58
CA GLU A 449 27.20 12.03 24.63
C GLU A 449 27.37 10.51 24.78
N GLU A 450 27.49 9.78 23.67
CA GLU A 450 27.73 8.33 23.68
C GLU A 450 29.11 7.98 24.24
N LEU A 451 30.15 8.73 23.86
CA LEU A 451 31.50 8.58 24.44
C LEU A 451 31.51 8.86 25.94
N LEU A 452 30.82 9.93 26.39
CA LEU A 452 30.69 10.27 27.81
C LEU A 452 29.87 9.23 28.59
N ALA A 453 28.86 8.61 27.97
CA ALA A 453 28.06 7.55 28.57
C ALA A 453 28.85 6.24 28.72
N VAL A 454 29.74 5.92 27.77
CA VAL A 454 30.63 4.74 27.82
C VAL A 454 31.74 4.91 28.86
N GLU A 455 32.20 6.15 29.11
CA GLU A 455 33.22 6.45 30.13
C GLU A 455 32.70 6.44 31.58
N GLY A 456 31.41 6.12 31.82
CA GLY A 456 30.87 5.88 33.16
C GLY A 456 30.78 7.12 34.06
N ASN A 457 30.99 8.33 33.52
CA ASN A 457 30.84 9.56 34.27
C ASN A 457 29.39 10.06 34.18
N ALA A 458 28.72 10.10 35.32
CA ALA A 458 27.39 10.67 35.52
C ALA A 458 27.24 12.05 34.82
N PRO A 459 26.03 12.46 34.38
CA PRO A 459 25.84 13.54 33.42
C PRO A 459 26.44 14.85 33.94
N ALA A 460 27.62 15.21 33.42
CA ALA A 460 28.16 16.54 33.56
C ALA A 460 27.23 17.50 32.81
N GLN A 461 26.81 18.55 33.49
CA GLN A 461 26.02 19.65 32.93
C GLN A 461 26.63 20.07 31.59
N VAL A 462 25.88 19.90 30.50
CA VAL A 462 26.27 20.31 29.15
C VAL A 462 26.68 21.78 29.20
N PRO A 463 27.94 22.14 28.90
CA PRO A 463 28.36 23.53 28.85
C PRO A 463 27.54 24.27 27.79
N ASN A 464 27.07 25.48 28.12
CA ASN A 464 26.35 26.40 27.23
C ASN A 464 27.21 26.77 25.99
N LEU A 465 27.31 25.87 25.01
CA LEU A 465 28.05 26.08 23.76
C LEU A 465 27.23 26.85 22.71
N LEU A 466 25.93 27.09 22.96
CA LEU A 466 25.07 27.88 22.07
C LEU A 466 25.33 29.40 22.13
N VAL A 467 26.13 29.90 23.09
CA VAL A 467 26.44 31.34 23.21
C VAL A 467 27.59 31.78 22.29
N HIS A 468 28.29 30.86 21.61
CA HIS A 468 29.43 31.21 20.75
C HIS A 468 29.23 30.96 19.24
N ALA A 469 28.03 30.53 18.82
CA ALA A 469 27.75 30.27 17.41
C ALA A 469 27.17 31.48 16.63
N GLU A 470 26.90 32.62 17.28
CA GLU A 470 26.32 33.82 16.66
C GLU A 470 27.32 34.99 16.53
N GLN A 471 28.60 34.71 16.24
CA GLN A 471 29.52 35.76 15.76
C GLN A 471 29.72 35.63 14.25
N PRO A 472 29.29 36.62 13.44
CA PRO A 472 29.60 36.63 12.01
C PRO A 472 31.10 36.85 11.81
N GLN A 473 31.74 35.95 11.05
CA GLN A 473 33.09 36.14 10.54
C GLN A 473 33.09 37.28 9.51
N GLN A 474 33.49 38.48 9.94
CA GLN A 474 33.94 39.55 9.04
C GLN A 474 35.45 39.44 8.81
N GLU A 475 35.79 39.17 7.55
CA GLU A 475 36.97 39.60 6.77
C GLU A 475 38.28 39.96 7.50
N GLN A 476 39.32 39.15 7.26
CA GLN A 476 40.71 39.60 7.25
C GLN A 476 41.23 39.60 5.82
N ALA A 477 41.21 40.77 5.19
CA ALA A 477 42.04 41.10 4.03
C ALA A 477 42.67 42.48 4.25
N ASN A 478 43.96 42.56 3.89
CA ASN A 478 44.83 43.73 3.78
C ASN A 478 45.60 44.27 5.01
N ASN A 479 46.88 43.89 5.01
CA ASN A 479 48.01 44.71 5.44
C ASN A 479 48.18 45.93 4.51
N GLN A 480 48.16 47.15 5.06
CA GLN A 480 49.27 48.13 4.96
C GLN A 480 48.94 49.42 5.77
N PRO A 481 49.98 50.17 6.22
CA PRO A 481 49.85 51.16 7.29
C PRO A 481 49.82 52.61 6.79
N GLN A 482 49.11 53.52 7.49
CA GLN A 482 49.55 54.91 7.68
C GLN A 482 48.67 55.71 8.67
N ALA A 483 49.37 56.31 9.64
CA ALA A 483 49.29 57.68 10.18
C ALA A 483 47.95 58.38 10.51
N GLN A 484 47.84 58.69 11.81
CA GLN A 484 47.52 59.98 12.46
C GLN A 484 46.16 60.69 12.34
N ASP A 485 45.74 61.09 13.55
CA ASP A 485 44.96 62.26 13.98
C ASP A 485 43.43 62.28 13.82
N GLY A 486 42.75 62.57 14.93
CA GLY A 486 41.42 63.16 14.92
C GLY A 486 40.49 62.70 16.04
N GLN A 487 40.45 63.48 17.12
CA GLN A 487 39.43 63.44 18.17
C GLN A 487 38.00 63.53 17.61
N ASN A 488 37.04 62.77 18.15
CA ASN A 488 35.88 63.35 18.82
C ASN A 488 34.95 62.33 19.49
N ASN A 489 34.51 62.71 20.68
CA ASN A 489 33.53 62.08 21.55
C ASN A 489 32.16 61.96 20.88
N GLN A 490 31.47 60.83 21.12
CA GLN A 490 30.03 60.82 21.43
C GLN A 490 29.70 59.54 22.21
N GLN A 491 29.49 59.71 23.52
CA GLN A 491 28.93 58.72 24.42
C GLN A 491 27.42 58.62 24.16
N PHE A 492 26.94 57.43 23.76
CA PHE A 492 25.54 57.05 23.93
C PHE A 492 25.42 56.20 25.18
N VAL A 493 24.81 56.79 26.21
CA VAL A 493 24.35 56.13 27.42
C VAL A 493 23.01 55.49 27.10
N ILE A 494 22.89 54.17 27.23
CA ILE A 494 21.59 53.50 27.34
C ILE A 494 21.48 52.93 28.75
N ASN A 495 20.52 53.51 29.47
CA ASN A 495 20.13 53.22 30.83
C ASN A 495 19.51 51.82 30.91
N VAL A 496 20.03 50.99 31.80
CA VAL A 496 19.40 49.76 32.28
C VAL A 496 18.76 50.13 33.62
N ASP A 497 17.43 50.05 33.71
CA ASP A 497 16.65 49.66 34.90
C ASP A 497 15.21 50.23 34.85
N ASN A 498 14.24 49.31 34.75
CA ASN A 498 12.97 49.30 35.48
C ASN A 498 12.24 47.99 35.09
N ILE A 499 12.30 46.94 35.91
CA ILE A 499 11.53 46.72 37.15
C ILE A 499 10.04 46.44 36.86
N LEU A 500 9.73 45.14 36.89
CA LEU A 500 8.56 44.47 37.48
C LEU A 500 7.16 44.96 37.08
N GLY A 501 6.56 44.25 36.12
CA GLY A 501 5.11 44.15 35.95
C GLY A 501 4.67 42.69 36.07
N ASN A 502 4.02 42.37 37.19
CA ASN A 502 3.29 41.12 37.42
C ASN A 502 2.17 40.96 36.40
N ASP A 503 2.09 39.80 35.74
CA ASP A 503 0.81 39.29 35.23
C ASP A 503 0.74 37.77 35.41
N GLN A 504 -0.26 37.33 36.17
CA GLN A 504 -0.65 35.94 36.37
C GLN A 504 -1.38 35.42 35.12
N PRO A 505 -1.15 34.17 34.67
CA PRO A 505 -2.00 33.57 33.66
C PRO A 505 -3.24 32.92 34.29
N GLN A 506 -4.42 33.38 33.87
CA GLN A 506 -5.67 32.67 34.08
C GLN A 506 -5.68 31.39 33.22
N GLN A 507 -5.93 30.27 33.90
CA GLN A 507 -6.24 28.98 33.30
C GLN A 507 -7.59 29.07 32.56
N GLN A 508 -7.61 28.71 31.28
CA GLN A 508 -8.82 28.19 30.65
C GLN A 508 -8.51 26.87 29.97
N ASN A 509 -8.97 25.81 30.63
CA ASN A 509 -9.29 24.53 30.03
C ASN A 509 -10.29 24.75 28.90
N GLN A 510 -10.01 24.23 27.71
CA GLN A 510 -11.06 23.64 26.88
C GLN A 510 -10.46 22.55 25.98
N LEU A 511 -10.92 21.34 26.27
CA LEU A 511 -10.80 20.13 25.49
C LEU A 511 -11.57 20.30 24.16
N LEU A 512 -10.93 19.94 23.05
CA LEU A 512 -11.50 19.16 21.95
C LEU A 512 -10.37 18.72 21.00
#